data_AF-S7X1K8-F1
#
_entry.id   AF-S7X1K8-F1
#
_cell.length_a   1.000
_cell.length_b   1.000
_cell.length_c   1.000
_cell.angle_alpha   90.00
_cell.angle_beta   90.00
_cell.angle_gamma   90.00
#
_symmetry.space_group_name_H-M   'P 1'
#
loop_
_entity.id
_entity.type
_entity.pdbx_description
1 polymer ?
#
loop_
_entity_poly.entity_id
_entity_poly.type
_entity_poly.pdbx_seq_one_letter_code
_entity_poly.pdbx_strand_id
1 'polypeptide(L)'
;MFRGLNNLITNSVKGNMFDDNAFDISYFKVDDYYLIKFIPKDENMLQFIAKFELKFDIKTSDVTEVKMIEPSEDYTKIVFKNKTRNTTLDEAVFNN
;
A
#
# COMPACT_ATOMS: atom_id res chain seq x y z
N MET A 1 4.03 -7.22 14.17
CA MET A 1 3.00 -6.38 13.51
C MET A 1 3.60 -5.30 12.62
N PHE A 2 4.40 -4.35 13.14
CA PHE A 2 4.95 -3.23 12.33
C PHE A 2 5.78 -3.63 11.09
N ARG A 3 6.55 -4.74 11.16
CA ARG A 3 7.31 -5.25 10.01
C ARG A 3 6.41 -5.70 8.84
N GLY A 4 5.23 -6.24 9.12
CA GLY A 4 4.28 -6.66 8.08
C GLY A 4 3.72 -5.47 7.32
N LEU A 5 3.33 -4.42 8.05
CA LEU A 5 2.89 -3.15 7.47
C LEU A 5 4.00 -2.47 6.67
N ASN A 6 5.23 -2.40 7.19
CA ASN A 6 6.37 -1.83 6.45
C ASN A 6 6.68 -2.61 5.18
N ASN A 7 6.59 -3.94 5.22
CA ASN A 7 6.83 -4.77 4.04
C ASN A 7 5.76 -4.49 2.98
N LEU A 8 4.51 -4.38 3.40
CA LEU A 8 3.38 -4.07 2.52
C LEU A 8 3.49 -2.64 1.96
N ILE A 9 3.78 -1.62 2.77
CA ILE A 9 4.03 -0.26 2.25
C ILE A 9 5.22 -0.25 1.27
N THR A 10 6.32 -0.91 1.60
CA THR A 10 7.49 -1.00 0.71
C THR A 10 7.14 -1.69 -0.60
N ASN A 11 6.35 -2.75 -0.53
CA ASN A 11 5.92 -3.48 -1.70
C ASN A 11 4.87 -2.70 -2.52
N SER A 12 4.04 -1.85 -1.88
CA SER A 12 3.08 -0.95 -2.57
C SER A 12 3.79 0.03 -3.49
N VAL A 13 4.90 0.58 -3.01
CA VAL A 13 5.71 1.54 -3.77
C VAL A 13 6.50 0.83 -4.87
N LYS A 14 6.87 -0.44 -4.67
CA LYS A 14 7.58 -1.26 -5.66
C LYS A 14 6.67 -1.92 -6.70
N GLY A 15 5.36 -1.95 -6.48
CA GLY A 15 4.40 -2.61 -7.37
C GLY A 15 4.44 -4.15 -7.35
N ASN A 16 5.07 -4.77 -6.34
CA ASN A 16 5.20 -6.23 -6.19
C ASN A 16 4.21 -6.81 -5.16
N MET A 17 3.07 -6.13 -4.95
CA MET A 17 2.03 -6.52 -3.98
C MET A 17 0.92 -7.37 -4.58
N PHE A 18 0.90 -7.43 -5.91
CA PHE A 18 -0.10 -8.15 -6.68
C PHE A 18 0.24 -9.65 -6.70
N ASP A 19 0.27 -10.23 -5.50
CA ASP A 19 0.39 -11.67 -5.32
C ASP A 19 -1.01 -12.24 -5.09
N ASP A 20 -1.60 -12.75 -6.17
CA ASP A 20 -2.92 -13.38 -6.16
C ASP A 20 -2.96 -14.63 -5.26
N ASN A 21 -1.81 -15.20 -4.86
CA ASN A 21 -1.79 -16.30 -3.89
C ASN A 21 -1.97 -15.80 -2.46
N ALA A 22 -1.53 -14.57 -2.16
CA ALA A 22 -1.56 -14.00 -0.82
C ALA A 22 -2.82 -13.15 -0.56
N PHE A 23 -3.39 -12.56 -1.61
CA PHE A 23 -4.51 -11.62 -1.50
C PHE A 23 -5.60 -11.87 -2.54
N ASP A 24 -6.85 -11.59 -2.15
CA ASP A 24 -7.92 -11.29 -3.12
C ASP A 24 -7.85 -9.81 -3.48
N ILE A 25 -7.65 -9.54 -4.78
CA ILE A 25 -7.37 -8.19 -5.28
C ILE A 25 -8.54 -7.70 -6.13
N SER A 26 -8.98 -6.47 -5.86
CA SER A 26 -10.01 -5.81 -6.66
C SER A 26 -9.58 -4.40 -7.06
N TYR A 27 -9.91 -4.04 -8.31
CA TYR A 27 -9.47 -2.81 -8.95
C TYR A 27 -10.67 -1.94 -9.27
N PHE A 28 -10.59 -0.67 -8.93
CA PHE A 28 -11.64 0.30 -9.15
C PHE A 28 -11.04 1.55 -9.79
N LYS A 29 -11.72 2.08 -10.79
CA LYS A 29 -11.48 3.43 -11.29
C LYS A 29 -12.48 4.36 -10.62
N VAL A 30 -11.97 5.36 -9.92
CA VAL A 30 -12.74 6.48 -9.35
C VAL A 30 -12.34 7.73 -10.13
N ASP A 31 -13.20 8.75 -10.16
CA ASP A 31 -13.05 9.93 -11.03
C ASP A 31 -11.61 10.46 -11.10
N ASP A 32 -10.96 10.66 -9.95
CA ASP A 32 -9.62 11.27 -9.86
C ASP A 32 -8.49 10.30 -9.51
N TYR A 33 -8.78 9.03 -9.23
CA TYR A 33 -7.78 8.06 -8.76
C TYR A 33 -8.16 6.61 -9.06
N TYR A 34 -7.14 5.76 -9.18
CA TYR A 34 -7.36 4.31 -9.12
C TYR A 34 -7.32 3.85 -7.67
N LEU A 35 -8.24 2.96 -7.31
CA LEU A 35 -8.29 2.33 -6.00
C LEU A 35 -8.06 0.82 -6.18
N ILE A 36 -7.14 0.28 -5.42
CA ILE A 36 -6.91 -1.16 -5.36
C ILE A 36 -7.15 -1.62 -3.93
N LYS A 37 -7.95 -2.67 -3.78
CA LYS A 37 -8.22 -3.29 -2.49
C LYS A 37 -7.58 -4.68 -2.45
N PHE A 38 -6.91 -4.97 -1.34
CA PHE A 38 -6.28 -6.26 -1.07
C PHE A 38 -6.89 -6.84 0.21
N ILE A 39 -7.49 -8.02 0.10
CA ILE A 39 -8.01 -8.78 1.24
C ILE A 39 -7.05 -9.95 1.46
N PRO A 40 -6.42 -10.08 2.65
CA PRO A 40 -5.53 -11.21 2.92
C PRO A 40 -6.27 -12.54 2.85
N LYS A 41 -5.63 -13.57 2.28
CA LYS A 41 -6.14 -14.95 2.31
C LYS A 41 -5.75 -15.73 3.55
N ASP A 42 -4.65 -15.33 4.20
CA ASP A 42 -4.17 -15.95 5.44
C ASP A 42 -5.08 -15.60 6.63
N GLU A 43 -5.60 -16.62 7.31
CA GLU A 43 -6.53 -16.46 8.43
C GLU A 43 -5.90 -15.72 9.62
N ASN A 44 -4.59 -15.91 9.87
CA ASN A 44 -3.91 -15.21 10.95
C ASN A 44 -3.81 -13.70 10.66
N MET A 45 -3.59 -13.33 9.40
CA MET A 45 -3.58 -11.94 8.97
C MET A 45 -4.97 -11.32 9.06
N LEU A 46 -6.03 -12.05 8.69
CA LEU A 46 -7.41 -11.59 8.78
C LEU A 46 -7.86 -11.26 10.21
N GLN A 47 -7.25 -11.85 11.23
CA GLN A 47 -7.52 -11.50 12.64
C GLN A 47 -7.12 -10.07 13.00
N PHE A 48 -6.17 -9.48 12.26
CA PHE A 48 -5.64 -8.14 12.56
C PHE A 48 -5.89 -7.14 11.44
N ILE A 49 -6.06 -7.60 10.20
CA ILE A 49 -6.20 -6.76 9.02
C ILE A 49 -7.36 -7.28 8.19
N ALA A 50 -8.40 -6.48 8.07
CA ALA A 50 -9.52 -6.78 7.18
C ALA A 50 -9.15 -6.56 5.71
N LYS A 51 -8.47 -5.45 5.41
CA LYS A 51 -8.03 -5.11 4.04
C LYS A 51 -7.00 -4.00 4.00
N PHE A 52 -6.32 -3.90 2.88
CA PHE A 52 -5.58 -2.72 2.46
C PHE A 52 -6.28 -2.01 1.32
N GLU A 53 -6.23 -0.68 1.31
CA GLU A 53 -6.69 0.18 0.23
C GLU A 53 -5.53 1.05 -0.24
N LEU A 54 -5.14 0.92 -1.51
CA LEU A 54 -4.12 1.76 -2.13
C LEU A 54 -4.79 2.69 -3.13
N LYS A 55 -4.51 3.99 -3.03
CA LYS A 55 -4.91 4.97 -4.05
C LYS A 55 -3.72 5.31 -4.92
N PHE A 56 -3.95 5.35 -6.22
CA PHE A 56 -2.99 5.76 -7.21
C PHE A 56 -3.51 7.00 -7.93
N ASP A 57 -2.63 7.97 -8.13
CA ASP A 57 -2.92 9.15 -8.94
C ASP A 57 -3.15 8.75 -10.40
N ILE A 58 -4.24 9.21 -11.01
CA ILE A 58 -4.65 8.79 -12.36
C ILE A 58 -3.71 9.27 -13.47
N LYS A 59 -2.94 10.35 -13.23
CA LYS A 59 -2.05 10.96 -14.23
C LYS A 59 -0.64 10.39 -14.18
N THR A 60 -0.16 10.13 -12.97
CA THR A 60 1.23 9.76 -12.69
C THR A 60 1.37 8.28 -12.35
N SER A 61 0.27 7.60 -12.01
CA SER A 61 0.25 6.22 -11.52
C SER A 61 1.05 5.99 -10.24
N ASP A 62 1.39 7.05 -9.49
CA ASP A 62 2.02 6.89 -8.18
C ASP A 62 0.99 6.57 -7.10
N VAL A 63 1.40 5.76 -6.12
CA VAL A 63 0.68 5.62 -4.85
C VAL A 63 0.60 6.97 -4.14
N THR A 64 -0.60 7.44 -3.82
CA THR A 64 -0.87 8.69 -3.07
C THR A 64 -1.32 8.42 -1.64
N GLU A 65 -1.97 7.28 -1.40
CA GLU A 65 -2.52 6.90 -0.10
C GLU A 65 -2.44 5.39 0.09
N VAL A 66 -2.06 4.97 1.29
CA VAL A 66 -2.22 3.59 1.77
C VAL A 66 -3.11 3.65 3.00
N LYS A 67 -4.17 2.84 3.02
CA LYS A 67 -5.01 2.64 4.20
C LYS A 67 -4.98 1.16 4.59
N MET A 68 -4.67 0.88 5.84
CA MET A 68 -4.83 -0.43 6.46
C MET A 68 -6.08 -0.37 7.32
N ILE A 69 -7.03 -1.27 7.08
CA ILE A 69 -8.29 -1.36 7.81
C ILE A 69 -8.25 -2.62 8.69
N GLU A 70 -8.54 -2.45 9.96
CA GLU A 70 -8.67 -3.54 10.94
C GLU A 70 -10.10 -4.11 10.95
N PRO A 71 -10.33 -5.33 11.48
CA PRO A 71 -11.68 -5.90 11.57
C PRO A 71 -12.68 -5.06 12.36
N SER A 72 -12.23 -4.22 13.29
CA SER A 72 -13.07 -3.27 14.04
C SER A 72 -13.56 -2.07 13.22
N GLU A 73 -13.14 -1.97 11.96
CA GLU A 73 -13.30 -0.80 11.07
C GLU A 73 -12.40 0.40 11.40
N ASP A 74 -11.58 0.29 12.45
CA ASP A 74 -10.49 1.24 12.68
C ASP A 74 -9.46 1.16 11.55
N TYR A 75 -8.76 2.26 11.31
CA TYR A 75 -7.79 2.30 10.23
C TYR A 75 -6.56 3.16 10.52
N THR A 76 -5.44 2.72 9.96
CA THR A 76 -4.24 3.53 9.80
C THR A 76 -4.19 4.04 8.37
N LYS A 77 -3.97 5.35 8.20
CA LYS A 77 -3.89 6.02 6.90
C LYS A 77 -2.55 6.73 6.74
N ILE A 78 -1.86 6.44 5.64
CA ILE A 78 -0.59 7.04 5.26
C ILE A 78 -0.79 7.81 3.96
N VAL A 79 -0.42 9.09 3.94
CA VAL A 79 -0.58 9.97 2.78
C VAL A 79 0.80 10.45 2.31
N PHE A 80 1.13 10.17 1.05
CA PHE A 80 2.40 10.57 0.46
C PHE A 80 2.27 11.97 -0.16
N LYS A 81 3.07 12.92 0.32
CA LYS A 81 3.11 14.30 -0.18
C LYS A 81 4.52 14.65 -0.65
N ASN A 82 4.62 15.61 -1.57
CA ASN A 82 5.89 16.13 -2.09
C ASN A 82 6.81 15.02 -2.68
N LYS A 83 6.22 14.08 -3.41
CA LYS A 83 6.96 12.98 -4.04
C LYS A 83 7.93 13.53 -5.10
N THR A 84 9.19 13.15 -4.99
CA THR A 84 10.23 13.44 -5.99
C THR A 84 10.62 12.14 -6.70
N ARG A 85 10.77 12.18 -8.02
CA ARG A 85 11.14 11.02 -8.85
C ARG A 85 12.52 11.21 -9.46
N ASN A 86 13.24 10.09 -9.65
CA ASN A 86 14.52 10.05 -10.36
C ASN A 86 15.54 11.08 -9.85
N THR A 87 15.49 11.38 -8.55
CA THR A 87 16.44 12.29 -7.90
C THR A 87 17.65 11.48 -7.48
N THR A 88 18.86 12.00 -7.75
CA THR A 88 20.09 11.41 -7.25
C THR A 88 20.09 11.47 -5.72
N LEU A 89 20.35 10.33 -5.08
CA LEU A 89 20.47 10.21 -3.63
C LEU A 89 21.91 9.85 -3.29
N ASP A 90 22.48 10.51 -2.29
CA ASP A 90 23.82 10.19 -1.76
C ASP A 90 23.79 8.82 -1.08
N GLU A 91 24.82 7.99 -1.29
CA GLU A 91 24.90 6.66 -0.69
C GLU A 91 24.86 6.71 0.85
N ALA A 92 25.39 7.78 1.45
CA ALA A 92 25.47 7.95 2.89
C ALA A 92 24.10 7.98 3.59
N VAL A 93 23.00 8.26 2.86
CA VAL A 93 21.65 8.26 3.44
C VAL A 93 21.09 6.85 3.70
N PHE A 94 21.79 5.80 3.25
CA PHE A 94 21.38 4.40 3.37
C PHE A 94 22.15 3.60 4.45
N ASN A 95 22.95 4.26 5.30
CA ASN A 95 23.69 3.59 6.38
C ASN A 95 22.73 3.01 7.45
N ASN A 96 22.63 1.68 7.53
CA ASN A 96 21.97 0.93 8.60
C ASN A 96 22.99 0.30 9.54
#